data_AF-A0A915LCW0-F1
#
_entry.id   AF-A0A915LCW0-F1
#
_cell.length_a   1.000
_cell.length_b   1.000
_cell.length_c   1.000
_cell.angle_alpha   90.00
_cell.angle_beta   90.00
_cell.angle_gamma   90.00
#
_symmetry.space_group_name_H-M   'P 1'
#
loop_
_entity.id
_entity.type
_entity.pdbx_description
1 polymer ?
#
loop_
_entity_poly.entity_id
_entity_poly.type
_entity_poly.pdbx_seq_one_letter_code
_entity_poly.pdbx_strand_id
1 'polypeptide(L)'
;MENVDQMIIDSFANELNCSFSINKEFQNLSDLGPNQIIEGVIRCLWKCNPSTITTIPSYKMPGNAVDRFKIATRIAQEIKSLGINDSQIGYQTLLYPNVFESRRIFLALFERLPKEKVVVDEMKRSKFLMDLLSYF
;
A
#
# COMPACT_ATOMS: atom_id res chain seq x y z
N MET A 1 6.36 3.78 -16.69
CA MET A 1 5.39 4.44 -15.77
C MET A 1 4.05 3.73 -15.75
N GLU A 2 3.33 3.57 -16.86
CA GLU A 2 2.01 2.87 -16.88
C GLU A 2 2.06 1.41 -16.42
N ASN A 3 3.16 0.68 -16.69
CA ASN A 3 3.25 -0.74 -16.32
C ASN A 3 3.27 -0.96 -14.80
N VAL A 4 4.00 -0.11 -14.06
CA VAL A 4 4.11 -0.23 -12.59
C VAL A 4 2.80 0.13 -11.90
N ASP A 5 2.11 1.15 -12.40
CA ASP A 5 0.83 1.59 -11.83
C ASP A 5 -0.24 0.52 -12.04
N GLN A 6 -0.30 -0.08 -13.25
CA GLN A 6 -1.22 -1.18 -13.52
C GLN A 6 -0.96 -2.39 -12.62
N MET A 7 0.31 -2.75 -12.41
CA MET A 7 0.66 -3.84 -11.49
C MET A 7 0.21 -3.55 -10.06
N ILE A 8 0.37 -2.30 -9.60
CA ILE A 8 -0.07 -1.92 -8.25
C ILE A 8 -1.60 -1.99 -8.13
N ILE A 9 -2.33 -1.51 -9.14
CA ILE A 9 -3.79 -1.60 -9.20
C ILE A 9 -4.25 -3.07 -9.19
N ASP A 10 -3.59 -3.93 -9.96
CA ASP A 10 -3.89 -5.36 -10.01
C ASP A 10 -3.64 -6.04 -8.64
N SER A 11 -2.57 -5.67 -7.92
CA SER A 11 -2.29 -6.18 -6.57
C SER A 11 -3.36 -5.73 -5.55
N PHE A 12 -3.95 -4.54 -5.68
CA PHE A 12 -5.08 -4.14 -4.80
C PHE A 12 -6.29 -5.05 -4.96
N ALA A 13 -6.60 -5.46 -6.18
CA ALA A 13 -7.71 -6.37 -6.47
C ALA A 13 -7.39 -7.80 -6.03
N ASN A 14 -6.25 -8.34 -6.46
CA ASN A 14 -5.95 -9.77 -6.34
C ASN A 14 -5.36 -10.13 -4.97
N GLU A 15 -4.53 -9.26 -4.39
CA GLU A 15 -3.83 -9.56 -3.14
C GLU A 15 -4.53 -8.95 -1.93
N LEU A 16 -5.05 -7.72 -2.00
CA LEU A 16 -5.58 -7.03 -0.83
C LEU A 16 -7.10 -7.06 -0.70
N ASN A 17 -7.83 -7.40 -1.77
CA ASN A 17 -9.28 -7.30 -1.86
C ASN A 17 -9.78 -5.90 -1.43
N CYS A 18 -9.14 -4.85 -1.94
CA CYS A 18 -9.50 -3.46 -1.65
C CYS A 18 -10.93 -3.14 -2.13
N SER A 19 -11.68 -2.39 -1.32
CA SER A 19 -13.10 -2.11 -1.60
C SER A 19 -13.32 -1.32 -2.89
N PHE A 20 -12.37 -0.44 -3.23
CA PHE A 20 -12.43 0.39 -4.43
C PHE A 20 -12.04 -0.36 -5.72
N SER A 21 -11.36 -1.51 -5.62
CA SER A 21 -10.88 -2.27 -6.78
C SER A 21 -12.00 -2.98 -7.55
N ILE A 22 -13.21 -3.05 -6.99
CA ILE A 22 -14.39 -3.63 -7.65
C ILE A 22 -14.92 -2.67 -8.72
N ASN A 23 -14.80 -1.36 -8.46
CA ASN A 23 -15.22 -0.34 -9.40
C ASN A 23 -14.07 -0.09 -10.37
N LYS A 24 -14.27 -0.34 -11.65
CA LYS A 24 -13.29 -0.07 -12.74
C LYS A 24 -13.00 1.44 -12.94
N GLU A 25 -13.34 2.28 -11.98
CA GLU A 25 -13.15 3.73 -11.98
C GLU A 25 -11.69 4.11 -11.71
N PHE A 26 -10.93 3.24 -11.05
CA PHE A 26 -9.53 3.50 -10.68
C PHE A 26 -8.60 2.64 -11.54
N GLN A 27 -8.06 3.24 -12.60
CA GLN A 27 -7.15 2.55 -13.53
C GLN A 27 -5.68 2.92 -13.26
N ASN A 28 -5.43 4.04 -12.59
CA ASN A 28 -4.08 4.52 -12.28
C ASN A 28 -3.95 4.98 -10.83
N LEU A 29 -2.71 5.07 -10.33
CA LEU A 29 -2.42 5.62 -9.00
C LEU A 29 -2.84 7.10 -8.86
N SER A 30 -2.90 7.85 -9.96
CA SER A 30 -3.40 9.23 -9.98
C SER A 30 -4.88 9.36 -9.66
N ASP A 31 -5.65 8.29 -9.87
CA ASP A 31 -7.10 8.27 -9.65
C ASP A 31 -7.42 8.02 -8.16
N LEU A 32 -6.43 7.60 -7.37
CA LEU A 32 -6.61 7.24 -5.97
C LEU A 32 -6.52 8.47 -5.06
N GLY A 33 -7.56 8.65 -4.25
CA GLY A 33 -7.57 9.63 -3.17
C GLY A 33 -6.93 9.11 -1.87
N PRO A 34 -6.79 9.97 -0.85
CA PRO A 34 -6.22 9.61 0.44
C PRO A 34 -6.89 8.39 1.10
N ASN A 35 -8.21 8.24 0.95
CA ASN A 35 -8.94 7.12 1.54
C ASN A 35 -8.57 5.79 0.90
N GLN A 36 -8.41 5.75 -0.43
CA GLN A 36 -7.99 4.56 -1.16
C GLN A 36 -6.55 4.19 -0.81
N ILE A 37 -5.65 5.19 -0.74
CA ILE A 37 -4.26 4.98 -0.34
C ILE A 37 -4.17 4.40 1.07
N ILE A 38 -4.89 4.99 2.03
CA ILE A 38 -4.94 4.50 3.40
C ILE A 38 -5.48 3.06 3.46
N GLU A 39 -6.57 2.77 2.74
CA GLU A 39 -7.13 1.43 2.73
C GLU A 39 -6.13 0.39 2.21
N GLY A 40 -5.47 0.68 1.08
CA GLY A 40 -4.43 -0.19 0.53
C GLY A 40 -3.30 -0.42 1.52
N VAL A 41 -2.77 0.65 2.13
CA VAL A 41 -1.68 0.56 3.09
C VAL A 41 -2.06 -0.28 4.32
N ILE A 42 -3.24 -0.04 4.90
CA ILE A 42 -3.70 -0.79 6.09
C ILE A 42 -3.88 -2.27 5.76
N ARG A 43 -4.46 -2.60 4.60
CA ARG A 43 -4.61 -3.99 4.17
C ARG A 43 -3.26 -4.67 3.94
N CYS A 44 -2.28 -3.96 3.38
CA CYS A 44 -0.91 -4.46 3.31
C CYS A 44 -0.35 -4.74 4.70
N LEU A 45 -0.50 -3.81 5.64
CA LEU A 45 -0.02 -3.99 7.02
C LEU A 45 -0.66 -5.21 7.69
N TRP A 46 -1.97 -5.39 7.53
CA TRP A 46 -2.68 -6.56 8.07
C TRP A 46 -2.20 -7.88 7.48
N LYS A 47 -1.83 -7.90 6.19
CA LYS A 47 -1.23 -9.09 5.57
C LYS A 47 0.22 -9.33 6.01
N CYS A 48 1.05 -8.28 6.06
CA CYS A 48 2.46 -8.38 6.47
C CYS A 48 2.61 -8.74 7.95
N ASN A 49 1.78 -8.14 8.80
CA ASN A 49 1.78 -8.34 10.24
C ASN A 49 0.33 -8.32 10.78
N PRO A 50 -0.32 -9.49 10.88
CA PRO A 50 -1.71 -9.59 11.33
C PRO A 50 -1.98 -8.99 12.72
N SER A 51 -0.98 -8.89 13.59
CA SER A 51 -1.13 -8.27 14.92
C SER A 51 -1.53 -6.78 14.84
N THR A 52 -1.24 -6.11 13.72
CA THR A 52 -1.60 -4.70 13.49
C THR A 52 -3.11 -4.46 13.42
N ILE A 53 -3.93 -5.50 13.18
CA ILE A 53 -5.40 -5.44 13.23
C ILE A 53 -5.89 -4.99 14.62
N THR A 54 -5.17 -5.37 15.68
CA THR A 54 -5.54 -4.98 17.05
C THR A 54 -5.37 -3.48 17.31
N THR A 55 -4.39 -2.86 16.64
CA THR A 55 -4.04 -1.44 16.81
C THR A 55 -4.74 -0.54 15.79
N ILE A 56 -4.99 -1.06 14.58
CA ILE A 56 -5.65 -0.37 13.48
C ILE A 56 -6.75 -1.34 12.99
N PRO A 57 -7.94 -1.33 13.62
CA PRO A 57 -8.99 -2.32 13.33
C PRO A 57 -9.85 -1.99 12.11
N SER A 58 -9.72 -0.77 11.57
CA SER A 58 -10.52 -0.28 10.45
C SER A 58 -9.62 0.40 9.43
N TYR A 59 -9.94 0.18 8.15
CA TYR A 59 -9.32 0.88 7.02
C TYR A 59 -10.03 2.20 6.68
N LYS A 60 -11.15 2.52 7.35
CA LYS A 60 -11.89 3.76 7.12
C LYS A 60 -11.28 4.89 7.94
N MET A 61 -10.96 6.00 7.27
CA MET A 61 -10.46 7.19 7.94
C MET A 61 -11.57 7.87 8.77
N PRO A 62 -11.24 8.36 9.99
CA PRO A 62 -12.18 9.14 10.78
C PRO A 62 -12.49 10.48 10.11
N GLY A 63 -13.64 11.07 10.44
CA GLY A 63 -14.06 12.36 9.87
C GLY A 63 -13.34 13.58 10.46
N ASN A 64 -12.89 13.50 11.71
CA ASN A 64 -12.25 14.63 12.39
C ASN A 64 -10.73 14.69 12.13
N ALA A 65 -10.17 15.90 12.04
CA ALA A 65 -8.77 16.10 11.65
C ALA A 65 -7.76 15.52 12.67
N VAL A 66 -8.07 15.61 13.96
CA VAL A 66 -7.18 15.17 15.04
C VAL A 66 -7.01 13.65 15.03
N ASP A 67 -8.09 12.90 14.87
CA ASP A 67 -8.03 11.45 14.82
C ASP A 67 -7.45 10.97 13.50
N ARG A 68 -7.67 11.70 12.39
CA ARG A 68 -6.97 11.43 11.12
C ARG A 68 -5.46 11.57 11.28
N PHE A 69 -5.00 12.59 11.99
CA PHE A 69 -3.58 12.77 12.29
C PHE A 69 -3.03 11.62 13.17
N LYS A 70 -3.75 11.25 14.24
CA LYS A 70 -3.34 10.17 15.13
C LYS A 70 -3.23 8.84 14.39
N ILE A 71 -4.26 8.48 13.62
CA ILE A 71 -4.27 7.20 12.89
C ILE A 71 -3.21 7.18 11.79
N ALA A 72 -3.04 8.26 11.02
CA ALA A 72 -1.99 8.34 9.99
C ALA A 72 -0.58 8.25 10.60
N THR A 73 -0.36 8.89 11.74
CA THR A 73 0.91 8.77 12.49
C THR A 73 1.14 7.32 12.94
N ARG A 74 0.10 6.65 13.44
CA ARG A 74 0.20 5.24 13.84
C ARG A 74 0.52 4.33 12.65
N ILE A 75 -0.18 4.50 11.53
CA ILE A 75 0.09 3.74 10.30
C ILE A 75 1.55 3.92 9.87
N ALA A 76 2.07 5.15 9.86
CA ALA A 76 3.47 5.41 9.51
C ALA A 76 4.46 4.72 10.45
N GLN A 77 4.15 4.62 11.75
CA GLN A 77 4.97 3.87 12.71
C GLN A 77 4.95 2.36 12.42
N GLU A 78 3.78 1.79 12.11
CA GLU A 78 3.67 0.38 11.75
C GLU A 78 4.44 0.05 10.46
N ILE A 79 4.38 0.92 9.43
CA ILE A 79 5.18 0.78 8.21
C ILE A 79 6.68 0.74 8.53
N LYS A 80 7.15 1.64 9.41
CA LYS A 80 8.56 1.67 9.84
C LYS A 80 8.94 0.40 10.61
N SER A 81 8.02 -0.17 11.39
CA SER A 81 8.25 -1.41 12.13
C SER A 81 8.50 -2.63 11.22
N LEU A 82 8.02 -2.58 9.97
CA LEU A 82 8.31 -3.59 8.93
C LEU A 82 9.72 -3.45 8.31
N GLY A 83 10.57 -2.59 8.87
CA GLY A 83 11.91 -2.31 8.34
C GLY A 83 11.89 -1.49 7.04
N ILE A 84 10.80 -0.78 6.76
CA ILE A 84 10.75 0.22 5.68
C ILE A 84 11.28 1.52 6.28
N ASN A 85 12.60 1.72 6.20
CA ASN A 85 13.30 2.85 6.81
C ASN A 85 13.40 4.05 5.85
N ASP A 86 12.28 4.41 5.24
CA ASP A 86 12.21 5.60 4.41
C ASP A 86 11.87 6.81 5.27
N SER A 87 12.82 7.75 5.37
CA SER A 87 12.66 8.99 6.14
C SER A 87 11.45 9.82 5.68
N GLN A 88 10.99 9.64 4.44
CA GLN A 88 9.89 10.40 3.85
C GLN A 88 8.52 9.84 4.23
N ILE A 89 8.42 8.60 4.74
CA ILE A 89 7.14 8.01 5.14
C ILE A 89 6.72 8.60 6.49
N GLY A 90 5.64 9.39 6.46
CA GLY A 90 5.06 10.05 7.63
C GLY A 90 3.55 10.25 7.48
N TYR A 91 2.92 10.88 8.46
CA TYR A 91 1.48 11.14 8.40
C TYR A 91 1.10 12.03 7.19
N GLN A 92 1.99 12.94 6.78
CA GLN A 92 1.73 13.86 5.66
C GLN A 92 1.60 13.11 4.33
N THR A 93 2.47 12.13 4.06
CA THR A 93 2.43 11.35 2.82
C THR A 93 1.19 10.46 2.73
N LEU A 94 0.61 10.11 3.87
CA LEU A 94 -0.64 9.33 3.95
C LEU A 94 -1.89 10.21 3.84
N LEU A 95 -1.88 11.41 4.45
CA LEU A 95 -3.03 12.33 4.42
C LEU A 95 -3.12 13.15 3.13
N TYR A 96 -1.97 13.41 2.50
CA TYR A 96 -1.81 14.20 1.29
C TYR A 96 -0.91 13.44 0.30
N PRO A 97 -1.39 12.30 -0.22
CA PRO A 97 -0.60 11.46 -1.10
C PRO A 97 -0.32 12.17 -2.42
N ASN A 98 0.86 11.93 -2.95
CA ASN A 98 1.18 12.19 -4.34
C ASN A 98 1.55 10.88 -5.02
N VAL A 99 1.45 10.82 -6.34
CA VAL A 99 1.61 9.58 -7.12
C VAL A 99 2.99 8.95 -6.92
N PHE A 100 4.05 9.77 -6.82
CA PHE A 100 5.41 9.28 -6.68
C PHE A 100 5.62 8.57 -5.33
N GLU A 101 5.23 9.22 -4.23
CA GLU A 101 5.33 8.67 -2.88
C GLU A 101 4.42 7.44 -2.70
N SER A 102 3.17 7.52 -3.20
CA SER A 102 2.24 6.39 -3.16
C SER A 102 2.83 5.15 -3.82
N ARG A 103 3.39 5.31 -5.03
CA ARG A 103 4.03 4.21 -5.76
C ARG A 103 5.14 3.57 -4.93
N ARG A 104 6.05 4.39 -4.40
CA ARG A 104 7.19 3.92 -3.61
C ARG A 104 6.75 3.16 -2.35
N ILE A 105 5.75 3.68 -1.64
CA ILE A 105 5.17 3.02 -0.45
C ILE A 105 4.60 1.65 -0.81
N PHE A 106 3.80 1.56 -1.88
CA PHE A 106 3.17 0.28 -2.25
C PHE A 106 4.19 -0.74 -2.73
N LEU A 107 5.18 -0.35 -3.52
CA LEU A 107 6.25 -1.25 -3.93
C LEU A 107 6.96 -1.84 -2.71
N ALA A 108 7.37 -1.00 -1.76
CA ALA A 108 8.04 -1.46 -0.53
C ALA A 108 7.15 -2.38 0.33
N LEU A 109 5.84 -2.12 0.39
CA LEU A 109 4.89 -2.94 1.13
C LEU A 109 4.63 -4.28 0.44
N PHE A 110 4.44 -4.29 -0.89
CA PHE A 110 4.18 -5.50 -1.67
C PHE A 110 5.36 -6.47 -1.67
N GLU A 111 6.59 -5.96 -1.69
CA GLU A 111 7.77 -6.81 -1.51
C GLU A 111 7.75 -7.61 -0.20
N ARG A 112 7.12 -7.05 0.84
CA ARG A 112 7.02 -7.62 2.20
C ARG A 112 5.77 -8.47 2.42
N LEU A 113 4.85 -8.52 1.46
CA LEU A 113 3.69 -9.38 1.58
C LEU A 113 4.13 -10.85 1.73
N PRO A 114 3.48 -11.61 2.63
CA PRO A 114 3.80 -13.01 2.84
C PRO A 114 3.63 -13.77 1.51
N LYS A 115 4.67 -14.53 1.13
CA LYS A 115 4.62 -15.35 -0.09
C LYS A 115 3.55 -16.43 0.11
N GLU A 116 2.43 -16.34 -0.60
CA GLU A 116 1.57 -17.50 -0.76
C GLU A 116 2.39 -18.57 -1.48
N LYS A 117 2.49 -19.76 -0.88
CA LYS A 117 3.14 -20.93 -1.49
C LYS A 117 2.26 -21.45 -2.63
N VAL A 118 2.16 -20.69 -3.72
CA VAL A 118 1.55 -21.16 -4.96
C VAL A 118 2.66 -21.18 -6.00
N VAL A 119 2.99 -22.38 -6.47
CA VAL A 119 4.10 -22.73 -7.38
C VAL A 119 3.92 -22.12 -8.80
N VAL A 120 3.06 -21.12 -8.97
CA VAL A 120 2.60 -20.65 -10.30
C VAL A 120 2.87 -19.16 -10.58
N ASP A 121 3.39 -18.37 -9.63
CA ASP A 121 3.57 -16.92 -9.87
C ASP A 121 5.00 -16.36 -9.67
N GLU A 122 6.02 -17.23 -9.74
CA GLU A 122 7.42 -16.82 -9.66
C GLU A 122 7.86 -15.96 -10.87
N MET A 123 7.25 -16.16 -12.03
CA MET A 123 7.57 -15.41 -13.26
C MET A 123 7.12 -13.94 -13.21
N LYS A 124 5.90 -13.64 -12.71
CA LYS A 124 5.45 -12.24 -12.58
C LYS A 124 6.26 -11.49 -11.53
N ARG A 125 6.61 -12.16 -10.43
CA ARG A 125 7.40 -11.54 -9.35
C ARG A 125 8.87 -11.35 -9.73
N SER A 126 9.47 -12.29 -10.48
CA SER A 126 10.81 -12.09 -11.03
C SER A 126 10.84 -10.91 -12.01
N LYS A 127 9.78 -10.76 -12.83
CA LYS A 127 9.64 -9.59 -13.69
C LYS A 127 9.44 -8.31 -12.87
N PHE A 128 8.62 -8.35 -11.82
CA PHE A 128 8.42 -7.23 -10.90
C PHE A 128 9.72 -6.74 -10.24
N LEU A 129 10.54 -7.66 -9.72
CA LEU A 129 11.82 -7.31 -9.10
C LEU A 129 12.83 -6.78 -10.14
N MET A 130 12.84 -7.34 -11.35
CA MET A 130 13.69 -6.85 -12.45
C MET A 130 13.26 -5.46 -12.92
N ASP A 131 11.96 -5.23 -13.07
CA ASP A 131 11.43 -3.91 -13.42
C ASP A 131 11.74 -2.92 -12.30
N LEU A 132 11.57 -3.28 -11.02
CA LEU A 132 11.87 -2.43 -9.87
C LEU A 132 13.34 -1.98 -9.81
N LEU A 133 14.28 -2.88 -10.07
CA LEU A 133 15.72 -2.57 -10.08
C LEU A 133 16.11 -1.63 -11.23
N SER A 134 15.31 -1.54 -12.29
CA SER A 134 15.54 -0.58 -13.38
C SER A 134 15.10 0.85 -13.07
N TYR A 135 14.41 1.06 -11.94
CA TYR A 135 13.89 2.37 -11.50
C TYR A 135 14.68 2.98 -10.32
N PHE A 136 15.72 2.32 -9.82
CA PHE A 136 16.70 2.84 -8.86
C PHE A 136 18.06 3.05 -9.52
#